data_AF-A0A3C1F0K5-F1
#
_entry.id   AF-A0A3C1F0K5-F1
#
_cell.length_a   1.000
_cell.length_b   1.000
_cell.length_c   1.000
_cell.angle_alpha   90.00
_cell.angle_beta   90.00
_cell.angle_gamma   90.00
#
_symmetry.space_group_name_H-M   'P 1'
#
loop_
_entity.id
_entity.type
_entity.pdbx_description
1 polymer ?
#
loop_
_entity_poly.entity_id
_entity_poly.type
_entity_poly.pdbx_seq_one_letter_code
_entity_poly.pdbx_strand_id
1 'polypeptide(L)'
;MAWVRIDDSYGRNPKILSAGPLCRDLYILALCWCNNQLSDGYIPSSIICTLSPGLRAAGRVAARLVELGLWEQVDGGYQVHDYAEYQPTRAQVMAQREAGAARQRRSQLRRQSHVTDTSVTRQSHVSHTVTDSDPSRPVPIVPSVGSLVTSEPDTSQLAYHRNRRHVIERATRSNGQRIWRCWGADGKSSGICAEGILEPGAVVA
;
A
#
# COMPACT_ATOMS: atom_id res chain seq x y z
N MET A 1 -0.38 8.96 14.76
CA MET A 1 -0.59 8.27 13.47
C MET A 1 -2.06 8.12 13.22
N ALA A 2 -2.55 8.58 12.08
CA ALA A 2 -3.91 8.32 11.61
C ALA A 2 -3.89 7.06 10.75
N TRP A 3 -4.84 6.18 10.98
CA TRP A 3 -5.06 4.98 10.17
C TRP A 3 -6.24 5.23 9.25
N VAL A 4 -6.25 4.64 8.06
CA VAL A 4 -7.41 4.64 7.17
C VAL A 4 -8.30 3.46 7.54
N ARG A 5 -9.60 3.72 7.68
CA ARG A 5 -10.60 2.65 7.89
C ARG A 5 -11.02 2.10 6.52
N ILE A 6 -10.80 0.81 6.29
CA ILE A 6 -11.24 0.12 5.07
C ILE A 6 -12.11 -1.05 5.51
N ASP A 7 -13.26 -1.21 4.86
CA ASP A 7 -14.18 -2.30 5.11
C ASP A 7 -13.59 -3.66 4.70
N ASP A 8 -13.91 -4.72 5.43
CA ASP A 8 -13.40 -6.07 5.15
C ASP A 8 -13.93 -6.64 3.83
N SER A 9 -15.12 -6.19 3.40
CA SER A 9 -15.72 -6.52 2.11
C SER A 9 -15.16 -5.71 0.94
N TYR A 10 -14.21 -4.79 1.16
CA TYR A 10 -13.63 -3.93 0.11
C TYR A 10 -13.19 -4.73 -1.13
N GLY A 11 -12.51 -5.86 -0.93
CA GLY A 11 -12.06 -6.73 -2.02
C GLY A 11 -13.17 -7.47 -2.77
N ARG A 12 -14.39 -7.53 -2.22
CA ARG A 12 -15.57 -8.21 -2.79
C ARG A 12 -16.58 -7.22 -3.39
N ASN A 13 -16.44 -5.92 -3.14
CA ASN A 13 -17.34 -4.92 -3.68
C ASN A 13 -17.26 -4.88 -5.22
N PRO A 14 -18.37 -4.99 -5.96
CA PRO A 14 -18.37 -5.03 -7.43
C PRO A 14 -17.76 -3.77 -8.09
N LYS A 15 -17.92 -2.59 -7.47
CA LYS A 15 -17.27 -1.35 -7.95
C LYS A 15 -15.74 -1.45 -7.85
N ILE A 16 -15.24 -1.96 -6.73
CA ILE A 16 -13.80 -2.16 -6.52
C ILE A 16 -13.27 -3.27 -7.42
N LEU A 17 -14.04 -4.34 -7.60
CA LEU A 17 -13.69 -5.45 -8.48
C LEU A 17 -13.49 -4.97 -9.92
N SER A 18 -14.44 -4.19 -10.44
CA SER A 18 -14.42 -3.62 -11.80
C SER A 18 -13.41 -2.48 -12.02
N ALA A 19 -12.89 -1.88 -10.95
CA ALA A 19 -11.86 -0.83 -11.03
C ALA A 19 -10.50 -1.36 -11.49
N GLY A 20 -10.17 -2.62 -11.19
CA GLY A 20 -8.85 -3.19 -11.45
C GLY A 20 -7.77 -2.71 -10.48
N PRO A 21 -6.59 -3.37 -10.46
CA PRO A 21 -5.61 -3.23 -9.38
C PRO A 21 -5.02 -1.82 -9.24
N LEU A 22 -4.75 -1.13 -10.35
CA LEU A 22 -4.18 0.22 -10.32
C LEU A 22 -5.14 1.25 -9.72
N CYS A 23 -6.44 1.15 -10.03
CA CYS A 23 -7.45 2.00 -9.44
C CYS A 23 -7.61 1.74 -7.94
N ARG A 24 -7.57 0.46 -7.52
CA ARG A 24 -7.63 0.08 -6.10
C ARG A 24 -6.46 0.64 -5.30
N ASP A 25 -5.26 0.57 -5.86
CA ASP A 25 -4.06 1.10 -5.22
C ASP A 25 -4.14 2.63 -5.10
N LEU A 26 -4.47 3.33 -6.19
CA LEU A 26 -4.65 4.78 -6.19
C LEU A 26 -5.72 5.22 -5.18
N TYR A 27 -6.84 4.49 -5.08
CA TYR A 27 -7.90 4.77 -4.12
C TYR A 27 -7.39 4.71 -2.67
N ILE A 28 -6.66 3.66 -2.31
CA ILE A 28 -6.10 3.49 -0.96
C ILE A 28 -5.06 4.58 -0.66
N LEU A 29 -4.16 4.87 -1.61
CA LEU A 29 -3.16 5.92 -1.45
C LEU A 29 -3.80 7.31 -1.29
N ALA A 30 -4.87 7.58 -2.03
CA ALA A 30 -5.62 8.82 -1.90
C ALA A 30 -6.32 8.94 -0.55
N LEU A 31 -6.91 7.86 -0.02
CA LEU A 31 -7.47 7.85 1.34
C LEU A 31 -6.40 8.14 2.40
N CYS A 32 -5.22 7.52 2.28
CA CYS A 32 -4.09 7.78 3.16
C CYS A 32 -3.66 9.24 3.11
N TRP A 33 -3.58 9.82 1.92
CA TRP A 33 -3.25 11.22 1.72
C TRP A 33 -4.30 12.14 2.36
N CYS A 34 -5.58 11.87 2.15
CA CYS A 34 -6.68 12.67 2.71
C CYS A 34 -6.68 12.64 4.24
N ASN A 35 -6.48 11.45 4.85
CA ASN A 35 -6.39 11.32 6.32
C ASN A 35 -5.16 12.05 6.88
N ASN A 36 -4.05 12.07 6.15
CA ASN A 36 -2.84 12.76 6.60
C ASN A 36 -3.01 14.29 6.52
N GLN A 37 -3.56 14.78 5.41
CA GLN A 37 -3.76 16.21 5.18
C GLN A 37 -5.01 16.79 5.86
N LEU A 38 -5.90 15.93 6.36
CA LEU A 38 -7.22 16.32 6.88
C LEU A 38 -7.99 17.13 5.83
N SER A 39 -8.00 16.64 4.59
CA SER A 39 -8.64 17.30 3.45
C SER A 39 -10.11 16.92 3.25
N ASP A 40 -10.70 16.20 4.21
CA ASP A 40 -12.11 15.78 4.18
C ASP A 40 -12.52 15.05 2.88
N GLY A 41 -11.57 14.30 2.28
CA GLY A 41 -11.79 13.52 1.07
C GLY A 41 -11.54 14.28 -0.24
N TYR A 42 -11.14 15.55 -0.18
CA TYR A 42 -10.73 16.31 -1.36
C TYR A 42 -9.31 15.93 -1.79
N ILE A 43 -9.11 15.71 -3.09
CA ILE A 43 -7.87 15.30 -3.73
C ILE A 43 -7.55 16.29 -4.88
N PRO A 44 -6.52 17.13 -4.74
CA PRO A 44 -6.08 18.00 -5.83
C PRO A 44 -5.62 17.20 -7.06
N SER A 45 -5.95 17.66 -8.26
CA SER A 45 -5.50 17.03 -9.52
C SER A 45 -3.97 16.91 -9.63
N SER A 46 -3.24 17.87 -9.06
CA SER A 46 -1.77 17.92 -9.08
C SER A 46 -1.11 16.76 -8.33
N ILE A 47 -1.76 16.20 -7.31
CA ILE A 47 -1.15 15.17 -6.47
C ILE A 47 -1.36 13.75 -7.00
N ILE A 48 -2.25 13.56 -7.97
CA ILE A 48 -2.54 12.24 -8.58
C ILE A 48 -1.26 11.61 -9.15
N CYS A 49 -0.45 12.37 -9.89
CA CYS A 49 0.82 11.90 -10.43
C CYS A 49 1.86 11.60 -9.33
N THR A 50 1.79 12.30 -8.20
CA THR A 50 2.67 12.09 -7.04
C THR A 50 2.29 10.83 -6.27
N LEU A 51 0.98 10.54 -6.13
CA LEU A 51 0.51 9.32 -5.46
C LEU A 51 0.86 8.06 -6.24
N SER A 52 0.82 8.12 -7.57
CA SER A 52 1.13 6.97 -8.43
C SER A 52 2.41 7.20 -9.25
N PRO A 53 3.60 7.19 -8.62
CA PRO A 53 4.85 7.44 -9.32
C PRO A 53 5.09 6.38 -10.40
N GLY A 54 5.47 6.82 -11.60
CA GLY A 54 5.71 5.94 -12.74
C GLY A 54 4.46 5.50 -13.51
N LEU A 55 3.26 5.81 -13.01
CA LEU A 55 2.01 5.54 -13.73
C LEU A 55 1.77 6.61 -14.80
N ARG A 56 2.17 6.33 -16.05
CA ARG A 56 1.98 7.25 -17.20
C ARG A 56 0.52 7.62 -17.46
N ALA A 57 -0.42 6.81 -16.98
CA ALA A 57 -1.86 6.95 -17.23
C ALA A 57 -2.64 7.34 -15.97
N ALA A 58 -2.01 8.03 -15.00
CA ALA A 58 -2.65 8.35 -13.72
C ALA A 58 -3.99 9.10 -13.88
N GLY A 59 -4.08 10.01 -14.86
CA GLY A 59 -5.35 10.68 -15.20
C GLY A 59 -6.44 9.72 -15.70
N ARG A 60 -6.11 8.69 -16.48
CA ARG A 60 -7.09 7.67 -16.91
C ARG A 60 -7.55 6.79 -15.75
N VAL A 61 -6.66 6.49 -14.82
CA VAL A 61 -7.00 5.74 -13.60
C VAL A 61 -7.94 6.56 -12.71
N ALA A 62 -7.67 7.86 -12.53
CA ALA A 62 -8.57 8.76 -11.83
C ALA A 62 -9.93 8.89 -12.54
N ALA A 63 -9.95 9.06 -13.86
CA ALA A 63 -11.19 9.09 -14.64
C ALA A 63 -12.00 7.80 -14.47
N ARG A 64 -11.35 6.63 -14.43
CA ARG A 64 -12.02 5.36 -14.19
C ARG A 64 -12.65 5.27 -12.80
N LEU A 65 -12.01 5.82 -11.77
CA LEU A 65 -12.58 5.90 -10.42
C LEU A 65 -13.82 6.81 -10.39
N VAL A 66 -13.83 7.87 -11.18
CA VAL A 66 -15.00 8.75 -11.36
C VAL A 66 -16.13 8.01 -12.08
N GLU A 67 -15.85 7.32 -13.19
CA GLU A 67 -16.83 6.52 -13.93
C GLU A 67 -17.53 5.46 -13.06
N LEU A 68 -16.79 4.87 -12.12
CA LEU A 68 -17.32 3.84 -11.21
C LEU A 68 -18.08 4.42 -10.01
N GLY A 69 -18.16 5.75 -9.90
CA GLY A 69 -18.79 6.45 -8.78
C GLY A 69 -18.09 6.14 -7.45
N LEU A 70 -16.77 5.94 -7.48
CA LEU A 70 -15.94 5.89 -6.27
C LEU A 70 -15.42 7.28 -5.92
N TRP A 71 -15.14 8.08 -6.95
CA TRP A 71 -14.79 9.49 -6.84
C TRP A 71 -15.81 10.36 -7.59
N GLU A 72 -15.86 11.62 -7.23
CA GLU A 72 -16.62 12.65 -7.90
C GLU A 72 -15.67 13.69 -8.47
N GLN A 73 -15.93 14.16 -9.70
CA GLN A 73 -15.16 15.24 -10.30
C GLN A 73 -15.61 16.56 -9.67
N VAL A 74 -14.66 17.30 -9.10
CA VAL A 74 -14.89 18.64 -8.53
C VAL A 74 -13.92 19.64 -9.14
N ASP A 75 -14.15 20.93 -8.90
CA ASP A 75 -13.24 21.95 -9.39
C ASP A 75 -11.84 21.75 -8.80
N GLY A 76 -10.82 21.81 -9.67
CA GLY A 76 -9.42 21.60 -9.30
C GLY A 76 -8.99 20.17 -8.95
N GLY A 77 -9.90 19.19 -8.88
CA GLY A 77 -9.55 17.84 -8.43
C GLY A 77 -10.70 16.84 -8.35
N TYR A 78 -10.65 15.99 -7.32
CA TYR A 78 -11.58 14.90 -7.10
C TYR A 78 -12.03 14.86 -5.65
N GLN A 79 -13.24 14.39 -5.40
CA GLN A 79 -13.78 14.14 -4.07
C GLN A 79 -14.02 12.64 -3.90
N VAL A 80 -13.58 12.06 -2.78
CA VAL A 80 -13.89 10.66 -2.46
C VAL A 80 -15.34 10.53 -2.01
N HIS A 81 -16.08 9.61 -2.63
CA HIS A 81 -17.47 9.34 -2.28
C HIS A 81 -17.57 8.74 -0.85
N ASP A 82 -18.58 9.15 -0.08
CA ASP A 82 -18.86 8.72 1.30
C ASP A 82 -17.68 8.85 2.29
N TYR A 83 -16.72 9.75 2.02
CA TYR A 83 -15.54 9.88 2.86
C TYR A 83 -15.88 10.19 4.33
N ALA A 84 -16.82 11.11 4.58
CA ALA A 84 -17.21 11.53 5.93
C ALA A 84 -18.01 10.47 6.71
N GLU A 85 -18.56 9.46 6.04
CA GLU A 85 -19.24 8.34 6.68
C GLU A 85 -18.22 7.38 7.30
N TYR A 86 -17.17 7.05 6.54
CA TYR A 86 -16.19 6.05 6.94
C TYR A 86 -14.93 6.65 7.56
N GLN A 87 -14.60 7.91 7.34
CA GLN A 87 -13.39 8.56 7.87
C GLN A 87 -13.75 9.70 8.82
N PRO A 88 -12.92 9.94 9.86
CA PRO A 88 -13.16 11.06 10.74
C PRO A 88 -12.86 12.37 10.01
N THR A 89 -13.77 13.33 10.11
CA THR A 89 -13.57 14.64 9.49
C THR A 89 -12.46 15.41 10.20
N ARG A 90 -11.90 16.43 9.55
CA ARG A 90 -10.90 17.33 10.12
C ARG A 90 -11.33 17.88 11.47
N ALA A 91 -12.58 18.34 11.56
CA ALA A 91 -13.15 18.87 12.80
C ALA A 91 -13.15 17.81 13.92
N GLN A 92 -13.57 16.58 13.62
CA GLN A 92 -13.58 15.48 14.59
C GLN A 92 -12.17 15.10 15.03
N VAL A 93 -11.21 15.03 14.09
CA VAL A 93 -9.81 14.72 14.41
C VAL A 93 -9.20 15.80 15.30
N MET A 94 -9.44 17.08 15.00
CA MET A 94 -8.95 18.19 15.82
C MET A 94 -9.56 18.18 17.22
N ALA A 95 -10.88 18.00 17.33
CA ALA A 95 -11.56 17.87 18.62
C ALA A 95 -11.02 16.69 19.44
N GLN A 96 -10.75 15.55 18.79
CA GLN A 96 -10.17 14.38 19.46
C GLN A 96 -8.74 14.63 19.95
N ARG A 97 -7.92 15.35 19.16
CA ARG A 97 -6.56 15.75 19.55
C ARG A 97 -6.58 16.68 20.76
N GLU A 98 -7.46 17.69 20.75
CA GLU A 98 -7.63 18.62 21.87
C GLU A 98 -8.10 17.92 23.15
N ALA A 99 -9.11 17.05 23.04
CA ALA A 99 -9.60 16.25 24.15
C ALA A 99 -8.52 15.29 24.70
N GLY A 100 -7.69 14.72 23.81
CA GLY A 100 -6.51 13.94 24.17
C GLY A 100 -5.51 14.75 25.00
N ALA A 101 -5.12 15.93 24.51
CA ALA A 101 -4.19 16.83 25.19
C ALA A 101 -4.74 17.30 26.54
N ALA A 102 -6.03 17.61 26.64
CA ALA A 102 -6.68 17.97 27.90
C ALA A 102 -6.66 16.82 28.93
N ARG A 103 -6.91 15.57 28.49
CA ARG A 103 -6.80 14.38 29.36
C ARG A 103 -5.37 14.16 29.85
N GLN A 104 -4.38 14.30 28.98
CA GLN A 104 -2.97 14.17 29.34
C GLN A 104 -2.54 15.23 30.37
N ARG A 105 -2.91 16.50 30.16
CA ARG A 105 -2.65 17.59 31.12
C ARG A 105 -3.25 17.29 32.50
N ARG A 106 -4.53 16.87 32.56
CA ARG A 106 -5.17 16.47 33.83
C ARG A 106 -4.47 15.29 34.51
N SER A 107 -4.02 14.30 33.73
CA SER A 107 -3.27 13.15 34.27
C SER A 107 -1.92 13.57 34.85
N GLN A 108 -1.19 14.45 34.16
CA GLN A 108 0.09 14.98 34.66
C GLN A 108 -0.05 15.78 35.95
N LEU A 109 -1.06 16.66 36.04
CA LEU A 109 -1.36 17.41 37.27
C LEU A 109 -1.65 16.48 38.46
N ARG A 110 -2.47 15.43 38.25
CA ARG A 110 -2.77 14.43 39.30
C ARG A 110 -1.53 13.65 39.75
N ARG A 111 -0.59 13.36 38.84
CA ARG A 111 0.66 12.67 39.19
C ARG A 111 1.58 13.59 39.98
N GLN A 112 1.65 14.88 39.64
CA GLN A 112 2.44 15.85 40.38
C GLN A 112 1.90 16.05 41.81
N SER A 113 0.57 16.17 41.97
CA SER A 113 -0.04 16.33 43.29
C SER A 113 0.15 15.10 44.19
N HIS A 114 0.12 13.88 43.63
CA HIS A 114 0.37 12.65 44.39
C HIS A 114 1.83 12.52 44.84
N VAL A 115 2.80 13.01 44.06
CA VAL A 115 4.22 12.98 44.45
C VAL A 115 4.50 13.95 45.61
N THR A 116 3.85 15.12 45.64
CA THR A 116 3.97 16.07 46.75
C THR A 116 3.33 15.59 48.06
N ASP A 117 2.32 14.72 48.00
CA ASP A 117 1.66 14.17 49.22
C ASP A 117 2.40 12.95 49.79
N THR A 118 3.27 12.30 49.00
CA THR A 118 4.01 11.09 49.43
C THR A 118 5.29 11.43 50.21
N SER A 119 5.68 12.70 50.34
CA SER A 119 6.86 13.08 51.13
C SER A 119 6.61 13.13 52.65
N VAL A 120 5.39 12.85 53.13
CA VAL A 120 5.06 12.96 54.57
C VAL A 120 4.79 11.61 55.25
N THR A 121 4.57 10.50 54.55
CA THR A 121 4.46 9.20 55.25
C THR A 121 4.75 8.02 54.33
N ARG A 122 5.90 7.34 54.57
CA ARG A 122 6.01 5.87 54.70
C ARG A 122 7.47 5.43 54.88
N GLN A 123 7.89 5.33 56.13
CA GLN A 123 8.78 4.24 56.52
C GLN A 123 7.92 2.96 56.52
N SER A 124 8.02 2.17 55.46
CA SER A 124 7.63 0.75 55.49
C SER A 124 8.30 0.05 54.32
N HIS A 125 9.53 -0.37 54.55
CA HIS A 125 10.26 -1.35 53.76
C HIS A 125 9.63 -2.72 54.02
N VAL A 126 8.73 -3.12 53.11
CA VAL A 126 8.32 -4.53 52.99
C VAL A 126 8.58 -4.93 51.55
N SER A 127 9.73 -5.57 51.33
CA SER A 127 9.99 -6.29 50.09
C SER A 127 9.17 -7.57 50.10
N HIS A 128 8.10 -7.63 49.31
CA HIS A 128 7.56 -8.91 48.87
C HIS A 128 8.19 -9.23 47.52
N THR A 129 9.26 -10.02 47.55
CA THR A 129 9.73 -10.75 46.37
C THR A 129 8.65 -11.77 46.00
N VAL A 130 7.85 -11.45 44.99
CA VAL A 130 7.00 -12.43 44.33
C VAL A 130 7.91 -13.29 43.47
N THR A 131 8.30 -14.46 43.96
CA THR A 131 8.74 -15.56 43.10
C THR A 131 7.49 -16.05 42.37
N ASP A 132 7.24 -15.50 41.19
CA ASP A 132 6.27 -16.07 40.26
C ASP A 132 6.90 -17.34 39.69
N SER A 133 6.65 -18.47 40.36
CA SER A 133 6.96 -19.79 39.83
C SER A 133 6.06 -20.01 38.62
N ASP A 134 6.64 -19.84 37.44
CA ASP A 134 6.04 -20.04 36.12
C ASP A 134 5.16 -21.31 36.10
N PRO A 135 3.83 -21.21 35.89
CA PRO A 135 2.97 -22.39 35.81
C PRO A 135 3.31 -23.14 34.53
N SER A 136 3.86 -24.36 34.69
CA SER A 136 4.25 -25.31 33.64
C SER A 136 3.36 -25.23 32.41
N ARG A 137 3.81 -24.47 31.40
CA ARG A 137 3.17 -24.43 30.10
C ARG A 137 3.45 -25.76 29.40
N PRO A 138 2.43 -26.55 28.99
CA PRO A 138 2.70 -27.79 28.28
C PRO A 138 3.38 -27.45 26.96
N VAL A 139 4.60 -27.96 26.78
CA VAL A 139 5.35 -27.82 25.54
C VAL A 139 4.61 -28.64 24.46
N PRO A 140 4.25 -28.06 23.31
CA PRO A 140 3.68 -28.84 22.24
C PRO A 140 4.70 -29.89 21.79
N ILE A 141 4.30 -31.15 21.77
CA ILE A 141 5.07 -32.25 21.20
C ILE A 141 5.23 -31.93 19.71
N VAL A 142 6.42 -31.51 19.31
CA VAL A 142 6.81 -31.47 17.90
C VAL A 142 7.01 -32.93 17.48
N PRO A 143 6.22 -33.50 16.57
CA PRO A 143 6.58 -34.77 15.96
C PRO A 143 7.92 -34.57 15.25
N SER A 144 8.90 -35.41 15.58
CA SER A 144 10.16 -35.49 14.84
C SER A 144 9.82 -35.90 13.42
N VAL A 145 9.75 -34.93 12.52
CA VAL A 145 9.59 -35.18 11.09
C VAL A 145 10.92 -35.78 10.65
N GLY A 146 10.92 -37.10 10.44
CA GLY A 146 12.02 -37.81 9.83
C GLY A 146 12.43 -37.10 8.54
N SER A 147 13.74 -37.03 8.34
CA SER A 147 14.43 -36.41 7.21
C SER A 147 13.69 -36.70 5.89
N LEU A 148 12.83 -35.77 5.47
CA LEU A 148 12.31 -35.73 4.13
C LEU A 148 13.43 -35.17 3.29
N VAL A 149 14.04 -36.06 2.52
CA VAL A 149 14.89 -35.75 1.37
C VAL A 149 14.27 -34.59 0.62
N THR A 150 14.91 -33.43 0.68
CA THR A 150 14.62 -32.32 -0.20
C THR A 150 15.08 -32.71 -1.60
N SER A 151 14.22 -33.39 -2.35
CA SER A 151 14.25 -33.25 -3.80
C SER A 151 13.92 -31.79 -4.08
N GLU A 152 14.86 -31.05 -4.67
CA GLU A 152 14.63 -29.68 -5.11
C GLU A 152 13.32 -29.59 -5.88
N PRO A 153 12.50 -28.53 -5.68
CA PRO A 153 11.33 -28.35 -6.51
C PRO A 153 11.81 -28.19 -7.96
N ASP A 154 11.33 -29.07 -8.82
CA ASP A 154 11.54 -28.98 -10.27
C ASP A 154 10.99 -27.62 -10.77
N THR A 155 11.88 -26.66 -10.88
CA THR A 155 11.57 -25.30 -11.38
C THR A 155 11.18 -25.27 -12.86
N SER A 156 11.11 -26.44 -13.54
CA SER A 156 10.66 -26.53 -14.94
C SER A 156 9.22 -26.06 -15.16
N GLN A 157 8.36 -26.03 -14.12
CA GLN A 157 6.94 -25.66 -14.26
C GLN A 157 6.55 -24.29 -13.68
N LEU A 158 7.44 -23.60 -12.96
CA LEU A 158 7.24 -22.20 -12.59
C LEU A 158 7.80 -21.27 -13.68
N ALA A 159 7.47 -21.59 -14.93
CA ALA A 159 7.48 -20.65 -16.03
C ALA A 159 6.39 -19.60 -15.73
N TYR A 160 6.79 -18.63 -14.91
CA TYR A 160 6.30 -17.27 -14.93
C TYR A 160 5.92 -16.94 -16.37
N HIS A 161 4.63 -16.74 -16.66
CA HIS A 161 4.16 -16.16 -17.91
C HIS A 161 4.66 -14.71 -17.98
N ARG A 162 5.97 -14.54 -18.11
CA ARG A 162 6.62 -13.34 -18.59
C ARG A 162 6.44 -13.44 -20.09
N ASN A 163 5.48 -12.68 -20.62
CA ASN A 163 5.44 -12.41 -22.04
C ASN A 163 6.67 -11.53 -22.38
N ARG A 164 7.87 -12.13 -22.36
CA ARG A 164 9.14 -11.59 -22.84
C ARG A 164 9.23 -12.03 -24.29
N ARG A 165 8.68 -11.25 -25.20
CA ARG A 165 8.95 -11.51 -26.61
C ARG A 165 10.17 -10.79 -27.17
N HIS A 166 10.68 -9.72 -26.55
CA HIS A 166 11.91 -9.08 -27.02
C HIS A 166 12.77 -8.48 -25.90
N VAL A 167 14.08 -8.71 -25.96
CA VAL A 167 15.09 -7.86 -25.34
C VAL A 167 15.42 -6.78 -26.36
N ILE A 168 15.20 -5.52 -26.01
CA ILE A 168 15.49 -4.37 -26.88
C ILE A 168 16.72 -3.69 -26.31
N GLU A 169 17.85 -3.83 -26.99
CA GLU A 169 19.10 -3.15 -26.64
C GLU A 169 19.37 -2.02 -27.64
N ARG A 170 19.79 -0.84 -27.13
CA ARG A 170 20.09 0.32 -27.99
C ARG A 170 21.43 0.08 -28.68
N ALA A 171 21.41 -0.12 -30.00
CA ALA A 171 22.61 -0.09 -30.82
C ALA A 171 22.63 1.20 -31.66
N THR A 172 23.70 1.98 -31.53
CA THR A 172 23.98 3.11 -32.43
C THR A 172 25.05 2.71 -33.44
N ARG A 173 24.83 2.98 -34.73
CA ARG A 173 25.90 2.86 -35.74
C ARG A 173 26.80 4.10 -35.66
N SER A 174 28.03 3.98 -36.16
CA SER A 174 29.02 5.06 -36.24
C SER A 174 28.59 6.30 -37.04
N ASN A 175 27.50 6.23 -37.82
CA ASN A 175 26.93 7.35 -38.59
C ASN A 175 25.71 8.05 -37.93
N GLY A 176 25.49 7.86 -36.62
CA GLY A 176 24.51 8.66 -35.86
C GLY A 176 23.03 8.30 -36.05
N GLN A 177 22.68 7.33 -36.90
CA GLN A 177 21.31 6.82 -37.00
C GLN A 177 20.98 5.81 -35.88
N ARG A 178 19.83 6.00 -35.23
CA ARG A 178 19.27 5.10 -34.20
C ARG A 178 18.56 3.93 -34.86
N ILE A 179 19.00 2.71 -34.58
CA ILE A 179 18.30 1.47 -34.99
C ILE A 179 18.04 0.60 -33.77
N TRP A 180 16.94 -0.15 -33.79
CA TRP A 180 16.61 -1.13 -32.76
C TRP A 180 16.86 -2.53 -33.32
N ARG A 181 17.67 -3.33 -32.62
CA ARG A 181 17.81 -4.76 -32.92
C ARG A 181 16.95 -5.54 -31.94
N CYS A 182 16.02 -6.32 -32.48
CA CYS A 182 15.22 -7.26 -31.72
C CYS A 182 15.84 -8.64 -31.89
N TRP A 183 16.10 -9.31 -30.77
CA TRP A 183 16.50 -10.72 -30.76
C TRP A 183 15.31 -11.58 -30.36
N GLY A 184 15.15 -12.73 -31.03
CA GLY A 184 14.34 -13.83 -30.51
C GLY A 184 14.95 -14.39 -29.23
N ALA A 185 14.12 -14.95 -28.34
CA ALA A 185 14.55 -15.47 -27.05
C ALA A 185 15.55 -16.66 -27.14
N ASP A 186 15.75 -17.20 -28.34
CA ASP A 186 16.67 -18.28 -28.68
C ASP A 186 18.07 -17.78 -29.11
N GLY A 187 18.26 -16.45 -29.23
CA GLY A 187 19.55 -15.84 -29.59
C GLY A 187 20.01 -16.09 -31.02
N LYS A 188 19.17 -16.69 -31.90
CA LYS A 188 19.57 -17.10 -33.25
C LYS A 188 18.80 -16.41 -34.38
N SER A 189 17.69 -15.73 -34.09
CA SER A 189 16.97 -14.92 -35.08
C SER A 189 17.26 -13.43 -34.89
N SER A 190 17.83 -12.80 -35.93
CA SER A 190 18.10 -11.37 -35.97
C SER A 190 17.28 -10.69 -37.06
N GLY A 191 16.44 -9.73 -36.69
CA GLY A 191 15.70 -8.86 -37.62
C GLY A 191 16.02 -7.39 -37.35
N ILE A 192 16.14 -6.59 -38.41
CA ILE A 192 16.33 -5.14 -38.32
C ILE A 192 14.97 -4.50 -38.60
N CYS A 193 14.39 -3.84 -37.59
CA CYS A 193 13.18 -3.04 -37.78
C CYS A 193 13.58 -1.57 -37.92
N ALA A 194 13.40 -1.00 -39.11
CA ALA A 194 13.30 0.46 -39.28
C ALA A 194 11.89 0.90 -38.90
N GLU A 195 11.73 2.13 -38.38
CA GLU A 195 10.47 2.64 -37.82
C GLU A 195 9.27 2.38 -38.74
N GLY A 196 8.30 1.61 -38.25
CA GLY A 196 7.09 1.27 -38.97
C GLY A 196 6.14 0.44 -38.10
N ILE A 197 5.10 1.13 -37.60
CA ILE A 197 3.76 0.68 -37.19
C ILE A 197 3.58 -0.85 -37.04
N LEU A 198 3.38 -1.31 -35.79
CA LEU A 198 3.03 -2.69 -35.47
C LEU A 198 1.50 -2.90 -35.62
N GLU A 199 1.03 -3.37 -36.78
CA GLU A 199 -0.35 -3.86 -36.94
C GLU A 199 -0.47 -5.29 -36.34
N PRO A 200 -1.44 -5.57 -35.45
CA PRO A 200 -1.59 -6.86 -34.80
C PRO A 200 -2.50 -7.80 -35.62
N GLY A 201 -1.92 -8.69 -36.44
CA GLY A 201 -2.71 -9.76 -37.04
C GLY A 201 -2.09 -10.41 -38.27
N ALA A 202 -1.13 -11.32 -38.07
CA ALA A 202 -0.79 -12.30 -39.11
C ALA A 202 -0.62 -13.68 -38.47
N VAL A 203 -1.59 -14.55 -38.76
CA VAL A 203 -1.56 -15.99 -38.53
C VAL A 203 -0.56 -16.57 -39.54
N VAL A 204 0.41 -17.35 -39.08
CA VAL A 204 1.40 -18.02 -39.94
C VAL A 204 0.97 -19.47 -40.13
N ALA A 205 0.93 -19.91 -41.39
CA ALA A 205 0.89 -21.30 -41.81
C ALA A 205 2.30 -21.92 -41.76
#